data_AF-A0A359DZJ2-F1
#
_entry.id   AF-A0A359DZJ2-F1
#
_cell.length_a   1.000
_cell.length_b   1.000
_cell.length_c   1.000
_cell.angle_alpha   90.00
_cell.angle_beta   90.00
_cell.angle_gamma   90.00
#
_symmetry.space_group_name_H-M   'P 1'
#
loop_
_entity.id
_entity.type
_entity.pdbx_description
1 polymer ?
#
loop_
_entity_poly.entity_id
_entity_poly.type
_entity_poly.pdbx_seq_one_letter_code
_entity_poly.pdbx_strand_id
1 'polypeptide(L)'
;MNLASAVAKTIAYGGYFNFPLSLEEIHFWLISPRLVPKSLIKKYTNTLNPKDINLKKSLLANTKQKEIIALKLLKFIHLFPFIRLIAFTGSVAANNTKKNDDLDLLIITEPNTLWFTRPLFLFFLSLFFNRRHPGDNSSIKIKNAFCPNLWLDMFSLTVPKKRQNIYTAHEVLQVRPLFDRGGTYQNFIRSNRWTSHYLANAYHKLSDKKYPKKKSNPLFFIIAPLNYLLFILQYFYMLPKKTTEVVSLHAAYFHKNDLSTVLTNYLKNN
;
A
#
# COMPACT_ATOMS: atom_id res chain seq x y z
N MET A 1 -8.91 -9.31 24.59
CA MET A 1 -9.59 -8.01 24.42
C MET A 1 -11.07 -8.27 24.20
N ASN A 2 -11.96 -7.58 24.93
CA ASN A 2 -13.40 -7.71 24.71
C ASN A 2 -13.85 -6.92 23.47
N LEU A 3 -15.07 -7.16 22.98
CA LEU A 3 -15.54 -6.56 21.72
C LEU A 3 -15.66 -5.04 21.79
N ALA A 4 -16.10 -4.48 22.92
CA ALA A 4 -16.20 -3.04 23.11
C ALA A 4 -14.83 -2.35 22.97
N SER A 5 -13.79 -2.91 23.61
CA SER A 5 -12.42 -2.43 23.51
C SER A 5 -11.84 -2.59 22.10
N ALA A 6 -12.19 -3.66 21.38
CA ALA A 6 -11.80 -3.82 19.98
C ALA A 6 -12.39 -2.71 19.09
N VAL A 7 -13.68 -2.41 19.26
CA VAL A 7 -14.36 -1.32 18.54
C VAL A 7 -13.75 0.04 18.89
N ALA A 8 -13.53 0.32 20.18
CA ALA A 8 -12.92 1.56 20.63
C ALA A 8 -11.53 1.77 20.03
N LYS A 9 -10.67 0.74 20.02
CA LYS A 9 -9.35 0.82 19.39
C LYS A 9 -9.40 1.00 17.88
N THR A 10 -10.36 0.37 17.20
CA THR A 10 -10.56 0.61 15.76
C THR A 10 -10.96 2.07 15.49
N ILE A 11 -11.86 2.63 16.30
CA ILE A 11 -12.24 4.05 16.19
C ILE A 11 -11.04 4.95 16.48
N ALA A 12 -10.26 4.67 17.53
CA ALA A 12 -9.05 5.41 17.87
C ALA A 12 -8.02 5.35 16.73
N TYR A 13 -7.81 4.18 16.11
CA TYR A 13 -6.95 4.05 14.93
C TYR A 13 -7.37 5.01 13.80
N GLY A 14 -8.66 5.04 13.45
CA GLY A 14 -9.19 5.99 12.46
C GLY A 14 -8.97 7.45 12.88
N GLY A 15 -9.20 7.75 14.16
CA GLY A 15 -8.97 9.05 14.77
C GLY A 15 -7.53 9.55 14.63
N TYR A 16 -6.54 8.69 14.84
CA TYR A 16 -5.12 9.02 14.67
C TYR A 16 -4.80 9.57 13.27
N PHE A 17 -5.46 9.03 12.24
CA PHE A 17 -5.31 9.47 10.85
C PHE A 17 -6.30 10.57 10.43
N ASN A 18 -7.04 11.16 11.39
CA ASN A 18 -8.12 12.12 11.13
C ASN A 18 -9.17 11.58 10.15
N PHE A 19 -9.47 10.29 10.22
CA PHE A 19 -10.41 9.61 9.34
C PHE A 19 -11.56 8.98 10.15
N PRO A 20 -12.71 9.67 10.27
CA PRO A 20 -13.85 9.13 10.99
C PRO A 20 -14.41 7.90 10.28
N LEU A 21 -14.65 6.82 11.03
CA LEU A 21 -15.05 5.52 10.49
C LEU A 21 -16.58 5.34 10.54
N SER A 22 -17.16 4.87 9.43
CA SER A 22 -18.56 4.40 9.41
C SER A 22 -18.68 3.02 10.07
N LEU A 23 -19.90 2.59 10.37
CA LEU A 23 -20.16 1.25 10.90
C LEU A 23 -19.58 0.13 10.01
N GLU A 24 -19.66 0.29 8.69
CA GLU A 24 -19.09 -0.64 7.70
C GLU A 24 -17.56 -0.71 7.78
N GLU A 25 -16.92 0.44 7.95
CA GLU A 25 -15.46 0.55 8.05
C GLU A 25 -14.98 0.05 9.41
N ILE A 26 -15.69 0.32 10.50
CA ILE A 26 -15.39 -0.24 11.83
C ILE A 26 -15.48 -1.76 11.79
N HIS A 27 -16.52 -2.31 11.15
CA HIS A 27 -16.63 -3.76 10.96
C HIS A 27 -15.49 -4.33 10.13
N PHE A 28 -15.15 -3.67 9.02
CA PHE A 28 -14.10 -4.14 8.12
C PHE A 28 -12.73 -4.09 8.79
N TRP A 29 -12.40 -2.97 9.43
CA TRP A 29 -11.14 -2.69 10.11
C TRP A 29 -11.14 -3.04 11.60
N LEU A 30 -12.03 -3.95 12.02
CA LEU A 30 -12.12 -4.32 13.42
C LEU A 30 -10.79 -4.93 13.88
N ILE A 31 -10.16 -4.33 14.90
CA ILE A 31 -8.90 -4.79 15.48
C ILE A 31 -9.21 -6.03 16.34
N SER A 32 -9.24 -7.18 15.69
CA SER A 32 -9.62 -8.46 16.26
C SER A 32 -9.02 -9.61 15.45
N PRO A 33 -8.46 -10.64 16.12
CA PRO A 33 -8.03 -11.88 15.46
C PRO A 33 -9.22 -12.78 15.08
N ARG A 34 -10.44 -12.46 15.51
CA ARG A 34 -11.64 -13.26 15.27
C ARG A 34 -12.57 -12.55 14.31
N LEU A 35 -13.25 -13.34 13.47
CA LEU A 35 -14.37 -12.86 12.66
C LEU A 35 -15.52 -12.43 13.58
N VAL A 36 -16.04 -11.23 13.36
CA VAL A 36 -17.14 -10.68 14.16
C VAL A 36 -18.21 -10.14 13.22
N PRO A 37 -19.46 -10.62 13.31
CA PRO A 37 -20.57 -10.09 12.53
C PRO A 37 -20.86 -8.61 12.83
N LYS A 38 -21.24 -7.86 11.78
CA LYS A 38 -21.61 -6.44 11.87
C LYS A 38 -22.71 -6.15 12.90
N SER A 39 -23.65 -7.07 13.10
CA SER A 39 -24.75 -6.93 14.07
C SER A 39 -24.24 -6.78 15.51
N LEU A 40 -23.15 -7.46 15.88
CA LEU A 40 -22.62 -7.45 17.24
C LEU A 40 -21.89 -6.15 17.61
N ILE A 41 -21.35 -5.44 16.61
CA ILE A 41 -20.62 -4.19 16.84
C ILE A 41 -21.53 -2.96 16.88
N LYS A 42 -22.73 -3.03 16.29
CA LYS A 42 -23.63 -1.87 16.09
C LYS A 42 -23.93 -1.13 17.40
N LYS A 43 -24.03 -1.84 18.51
CA LYS A 43 -24.28 -1.27 19.86
C LYS A 43 -23.10 -0.49 20.45
N TYR A 44 -21.90 -0.61 19.88
CA TYR A 44 -20.68 0.07 20.31
C TYR A 44 -20.27 1.22 19.38
N THR A 45 -21.10 1.53 18.39
CA THR A 45 -20.78 2.51 17.34
C THR A 45 -21.85 3.58 17.28
N ASN A 46 -21.42 4.82 17.07
CA ASN A 46 -22.32 5.95 16.83
C ASN A 46 -22.37 6.29 15.35
N THR A 47 -23.46 6.93 14.92
CA THR A 47 -23.55 7.51 13.58
C THR A 47 -22.61 8.70 13.45
N LEU A 48 -22.00 8.84 12.28
CA LEU A 48 -21.16 9.99 11.98
C LEU A 48 -21.99 11.27 11.97
N ASN A 49 -21.43 12.36 12.50
CA ASN A 49 -22.05 13.67 12.43
C ASN A 49 -21.94 14.27 11.01
N PRO A 50 -22.72 15.31 10.67
CA PRO A 50 -22.68 15.93 9.34
C PRO A 50 -21.29 16.46 8.92
N LYS A 51 -20.49 16.94 9.87
CA LYS A 51 -19.13 17.46 9.61
C LYS A 51 -18.20 16.34 9.13
N ASP A 52 -18.23 15.19 9.81
CA ASP A 52 -17.43 14.02 9.47
C ASP A 52 -17.85 13.43 8.12
N ILE A 53 -19.16 13.40 7.84
CA ILE A 53 -19.69 12.99 6.53
C ILE A 53 -19.15 13.89 5.41
N ASN A 54 -19.18 15.21 5.61
CA ASN A 54 -18.68 16.17 4.62
C ASN A 54 -17.16 16.08 4.42
N LEU A 55 -16.40 15.88 5.51
CA LEU A 55 -14.96 15.63 5.45
C LEU A 55 -14.67 14.39 4.60
N LYS A 56 -15.32 13.25 4.88
CA LYS A 56 -15.16 12.02 4.11
C LYS A 56 -15.51 12.20 2.63
N LYS A 57 -16.62 12.90 2.32
CA LYS A 57 -16.99 13.20 0.93
C LYS A 57 -15.89 13.97 0.19
N SER A 58 -15.28 14.96 0.85
CA SER A 58 -14.17 15.74 0.30
C SER A 58 -12.92 14.88 0.05
N LEU A 59 -12.52 14.06 1.03
CA LEU A 59 -11.37 13.15 0.91
C LEU A 59 -11.57 12.10 -0.20
N LEU A 60 -12.78 11.57 -0.32
CA LEU A 60 -13.14 10.63 -1.39
C LEU A 60 -13.12 11.29 -2.76
N ALA A 61 -13.58 12.53 -2.89
CA ALA A 61 -13.52 13.28 -4.14
C ALA A 61 -12.06 13.49 -4.60
N ASN A 62 -11.17 13.86 -3.68
CA ASN A 62 -9.74 13.99 -3.96
C ASN A 62 -9.12 12.65 -4.38
N THR A 63 -9.49 11.57 -3.69
CA THR A 63 -9.02 10.21 -4.00
C THR A 63 -9.41 9.82 -5.43
N LYS A 64 -10.69 10.00 -5.80
CA LYS A 64 -11.19 9.69 -7.16
C LYS A 64 -10.46 10.49 -8.25
N GLN A 65 -10.22 11.79 -8.03
CA GLN A 65 -9.47 12.62 -8.99
C GLN A 65 -8.07 12.06 -9.25
N LYS A 66 -7.40 11.63 -8.19
CA LYS A 66 -6.06 11.03 -8.23
C LYS A 66 -6.06 9.65 -8.91
N GLU A 67 -7.06 8.83 -8.67
CA GLU A 67 -7.24 7.57 -9.38
C GLU A 67 -7.39 7.78 -10.89
N ILE A 68 -8.17 8.79 -11.30
CA ILE A 68 -8.33 9.15 -12.73
C ILE A 68 -6.98 9.55 -13.36
N ILE A 69 -6.14 10.29 -12.64
CA ILE A 69 -4.78 10.63 -13.10
C ILE A 69 -3.95 9.36 -13.27
N ALA A 70 -3.98 8.47 -12.28
CA ALA A 70 -3.25 7.21 -12.29
C ALA A 70 -3.70 6.24 -13.38
N LEU A 71 -4.98 6.24 -13.78
CA LEU A 71 -5.47 5.43 -14.90
C LEU A 71 -4.77 5.77 -16.23
N LYS A 72 -4.27 7.00 -16.40
CA LYS A 72 -3.51 7.37 -17.61
C LYS A 72 -2.23 6.56 -17.78
N LEU A 73 -1.63 6.11 -16.67
CA LEU A 73 -0.44 5.24 -16.68
C LEU A 73 -0.72 3.90 -17.39
N LEU A 74 -1.95 3.38 -17.28
CA LEU A 74 -2.30 2.07 -17.82
C LEU A 74 -2.23 2.01 -19.35
N LYS A 75 -2.32 3.16 -20.04
CA LYS A 75 -2.13 3.22 -21.50
C LYS A 75 -0.74 2.72 -21.93
N PHE A 76 0.25 2.83 -21.06
CA PHE A 76 1.65 2.51 -21.32
C PHE A 76 2.10 1.21 -20.65
N ILE A 77 1.20 0.48 -19.99
CA ILE A 77 1.58 -0.73 -19.23
C ILE A 77 2.20 -1.82 -20.10
N HIS A 78 1.90 -1.83 -21.40
CA HIS A 78 2.47 -2.75 -22.38
C HIS A 78 3.99 -2.59 -22.53
N LEU A 79 4.54 -1.39 -22.26
CA LEU A 79 5.98 -1.12 -22.26
C LEU A 79 6.72 -1.78 -21.08
N PHE A 80 6.00 -2.23 -20.06
CA PHE A 80 6.56 -2.81 -18.85
C PHE A 80 6.12 -4.27 -18.70
N PRO A 81 6.64 -5.19 -19.54
CA PRO A 81 6.22 -6.58 -19.55
C PRO A 81 6.58 -7.35 -18.28
N PHE A 82 7.46 -6.82 -17.43
CA PHE A 82 7.82 -7.44 -16.16
C PHE A 82 7.02 -6.92 -14.97
N ILE A 83 6.22 -5.86 -15.12
CA ILE A 83 5.33 -5.42 -14.04
C ILE A 83 4.14 -6.35 -13.94
N ARG A 84 3.91 -6.88 -12.73
CA ARG A 84 2.80 -7.77 -12.41
C ARG A 84 1.69 -7.09 -11.61
N LEU A 85 2.04 -6.15 -10.73
CA LEU A 85 1.07 -5.36 -9.97
C LEU A 85 1.52 -3.91 -9.94
N ILE A 86 0.59 -3.00 -10.17
CA ILE A 86 0.68 -1.60 -9.73
C ILE A 86 -0.51 -1.39 -8.80
N ALA A 87 -0.27 -0.90 -7.60
CA ALA A 87 -1.32 -0.68 -6.61
C ALA A 87 -1.08 0.63 -5.85
N PHE A 88 -2.17 1.29 -5.47
CA PHE A 88 -2.12 2.41 -4.55
C PHE A 88 -1.76 1.92 -3.15
N THR A 89 -0.94 2.71 -2.47
CA THR A 89 -0.69 2.63 -1.01
C THR A 89 -0.99 4.00 -0.38
N GLY A 90 -0.72 4.16 0.92
CA GLY A 90 -0.86 5.45 1.59
C GLY A 90 -2.28 6.04 1.56
N SER A 91 -2.38 7.37 1.47
CA SER A 91 -3.65 8.09 1.63
C SER A 91 -4.68 7.78 0.55
N VAL A 92 -4.23 7.55 -0.70
CA VAL A 92 -5.09 7.16 -1.83
C VAL A 92 -5.71 5.80 -1.59
N ALA A 93 -4.92 4.84 -1.12
CA ALA A 93 -5.40 3.50 -0.80
C ALA A 93 -6.42 3.53 0.35
N ALA A 94 -6.16 4.36 1.36
CA ALA A 94 -7.00 4.55 2.54
C ALA A 94 -8.27 5.40 2.32
N ASN A 95 -8.50 5.96 1.12
CA ASN A 95 -9.57 6.95 0.87
C ASN A 95 -9.47 8.20 1.76
N ASN A 96 -8.27 8.54 2.23
CA ASN A 96 -8.00 9.64 3.16
C ASN A 96 -7.10 10.71 2.51
N THR A 97 -7.37 11.01 1.24
CA THR A 97 -6.46 11.82 0.43
C THR A 97 -6.72 13.32 0.52
N LYS A 98 -5.68 14.10 0.79
CA LYS A 98 -5.73 15.57 0.72
C LYS A 98 -5.37 16.06 -0.69
N LYS A 99 -5.79 17.29 -1.01
CA LYS A 99 -5.64 17.91 -2.34
C LYS A 99 -4.18 17.98 -2.83
N ASN A 100 -3.21 18.08 -1.92
CA ASN A 100 -1.79 18.28 -2.23
C ASN A 100 -0.93 17.03 -1.98
N ASP A 101 -1.55 15.88 -1.69
CA ASP A 101 -0.80 14.64 -1.50
C ASP A 101 -0.16 14.19 -2.83
N ASP A 102 0.73 13.21 -2.77
CA ASP A 102 1.24 12.45 -3.91
C ASP A 102 0.37 11.22 -4.22
N LEU A 103 0.86 10.39 -5.13
CA LEU A 103 0.33 9.09 -5.51
C LEU A 103 1.36 8.01 -5.11
N ASP A 104 1.25 7.52 -3.89
CA ASP A 104 2.06 6.42 -3.38
C ASP A 104 1.73 5.11 -4.10
N LEU A 105 2.74 4.46 -4.69
CA LEU A 105 2.59 3.22 -5.45
C LEU A 105 3.44 2.07 -4.92
N LEU A 106 2.78 0.92 -4.73
CA LEU A 106 3.39 -0.39 -4.67
C LEU A 106 3.50 -0.97 -6.09
N ILE A 107 4.70 -1.38 -6.47
CA ILE A 107 4.95 -2.07 -7.74
C ILE A 107 5.56 -3.45 -7.44
N ILE A 108 4.94 -4.49 -8.00
CA ILE A 108 5.44 -5.86 -7.93
C ILE A 108 5.84 -6.32 -9.33
N THR A 109 7.08 -6.78 -9.49
CA THR A 109 7.59 -7.29 -10.76
C THR A 109 7.63 -8.82 -10.80
N GLU A 110 7.88 -9.37 -11.99
CA GLU A 110 8.33 -10.76 -12.16
C GLU A 110 9.58 -11.02 -11.30
N PRO A 111 9.84 -12.29 -10.94
CA PRO A 111 11.03 -12.65 -10.17
C PRO A 111 12.31 -12.18 -10.87
N ASN A 112 13.28 -11.62 -10.13
CA ASN A 112 14.58 -11.21 -10.67
C ASN A 112 14.52 -10.13 -11.77
N THR A 113 13.51 -9.25 -11.78
CA THR A 113 13.43 -8.15 -12.77
C THR A 113 13.26 -6.77 -12.14
N LEU A 114 13.24 -6.66 -10.81
CA LEU A 114 12.96 -5.41 -10.10
C LEU A 114 13.95 -4.32 -10.50
N TRP A 115 15.24 -4.58 -10.39
CA TRP A 115 16.32 -3.61 -10.63
C TRP A 115 16.54 -3.31 -12.10
N PHE A 116 16.10 -4.19 -13.00
CA PHE A 116 16.01 -3.87 -14.42
C PHE A 116 14.81 -2.96 -14.72
N THR A 117 13.64 -3.30 -14.19
CA THR A 117 12.37 -2.62 -14.49
C THR A 117 12.28 -1.24 -13.86
N ARG A 118 12.75 -1.11 -12.61
CA ARG A 118 12.66 0.10 -11.80
C ARG A 118 13.26 1.34 -12.50
N PRO A 119 14.52 1.37 -12.96
CA PRO A 119 15.08 2.55 -13.59
C PRO A 119 14.33 2.93 -14.86
N LEU A 120 13.91 1.96 -15.68
CA LEU A 120 13.12 2.21 -16.89
C LEU A 120 11.77 2.86 -16.56
N PHE A 121 11.09 2.34 -15.54
CA PHE A 121 9.80 2.86 -15.11
C PHE A 121 9.92 4.24 -14.47
N LEU A 122 10.95 4.48 -13.64
CA LEU A 122 11.21 5.80 -13.05
C LEU A 122 11.58 6.83 -14.10
N PHE A 123 12.39 6.46 -15.09
CA PHE A 123 12.73 7.31 -16.22
C PHE A 123 11.48 7.67 -17.04
N PHE A 124 10.67 6.67 -17.37
CA PHE A 124 9.39 6.88 -18.04
C PHE A 124 8.46 7.83 -17.27
N LEU A 125 8.32 7.62 -15.95
CA LEU A 125 7.52 8.53 -15.11
C LEU A 125 8.09 9.95 -15.13
N SER A 126 9.42 10.12 -15.12
CA SER A 126 10.05 11.44 -15.23
C SER A 126 9.81 12.15 -16.57
N LEU A 127 9.63 11.39 -17.67
CA LEU A 127 9.40 11.95 -19.00
C LEU A 127 7.92 12.31 -19.25
N PHE A 128 7.01 11.43 -18.84
CA PHE A 128 5.59 11.52 -19.25
C PHE A 128 4.64 11.92 -18.12
N PHE A 129 5.12 11.97 -16.87
CA PHE A 129 4.31 12.24 -15.69
C PHE A 129 5.03 13.17 -14.71
N ASN A 130 4.29 13.70 -13.74
CA ASN A 130 4.93 14.35 -12.59
C ASN A 130 5.44 13.25 -11.65
N ARG A 131 6.77 13.09 -11.53
CA ARG A 131 7.38 12.12 -10.60
C ARG A 131 7.94 12.83 -9.38
N ARG A 132 7.70 12.27 -8.20
CA ARG A 132 8.33 12.76 -6.96
C ARG A 132 9.81 12.39 -6.94
N HIS A 133 10.67 13.36 -6.66
CA HIS A 133 12.11 13.17 -6.52
C HIS A 133 12.52 13.14 -5.03
N PRO A 134 13.61 12.44 -4.69
CA PRO A 134 14.21 12.55 -3.36
C PRO A 134 14.55 14.02 -3.04
N GLY A 135 14.10 14.52 -1.88
CA GLY A 135 14.29 15.91 -1.47
C GLY A 135 13.12 16.86 -1.79
N ASP A 136 12.11 16.41 -2.53
CA ASP A 136 10.89 17.20 -2.73
C ASP A 136 10.10 17.32 -1.41
N ASN A 137 10.13 18.53 -0.84
CA ASN A 137 9.44 18.90 0.39
C ASN A 137 8.33 19.95 0.17
N SER A 138 8.25 20.55 -1.03
CA SER A 138 7.20 21.52 -1.36
C SER A 138 5.89 20.82 -1.70
N SER A 139 4.81 21.16 -0.98
CA SER A 139 3.45 20.64 -1.21
C SER A 139 2.96 20.88 -2.64
N ILE A 140 3.48 21.92 -3.31
CA ILE A 140 3.13 22.24 -4.70
C ILE A 140 3.80 21.25 -5.67
N LYS A 141 5.08 20.90 -5.44
CA LYS A 141 5.82 19.95 -6.29
C LYS A 141 5.31 18.51 -6.13
N ILE A 142 4.88 18.15 -4.93
CA ILE A 142 4.42 16.79 -4.57
C ILE A 142 2.99 16.53 -5.07
N LYS A 143 2.20 17.59 -5.29
CA LYS A 143 0.80 17.46 -5.70
C LYS A 143 0.65 16.60 -6.96
N ASN A 144 -0.10 15.51 -6.82
CA ASN A 144 -0.36 14.53 -7.88
C ASN A 144 0.90 13.87 -8.47
N ALA A 145 2.04 14.01 -7.81
CA ALA A 145 3.28 13.37 -8.24
C ALA A 145 3.20 11.86 -7.98
N PHE A 146 3.63 11.04 -8.94
CA PHE A 146 3.80 9.61 -8.73
C PHE A 146 5.01 9.36 -7.85
N CYS A 147 4.80 8.63 -6.74
CA CYS A 147 5.85 8.19 -5.84
C CYS A 147 5.84 6.66 -5.75
N PRO A 148 6.65 5.96 -6.57
CA PRO A 148 6.88 4.52 -6.42
C PRO A 148 7.71 4.23 -5.16
N ASN A 149 7.03 4.25 -4.01
CA ASN A 149 7.62 4.18 -2.68
C ASN A 149 7.94 2.74 -2.25
N LEU A 150 7.28 1.74 -2.85
CA LEU A 150 7.47 0.34 -2.51
C LEU A 150 7.63 -0.51 -3.77
N TRP A 151 8.76 -1.20 -3.85
CA TRP A 151 9.08 -2.13 -4.92
C TRP A 151 9.31 -3.51 -4.35
N LEU A 152 8.65 -4.51 -4.91
CA LEU A 152 8.85 -5.91 -4.61
C LEU A 152 9.01 -6.69 -5.92
N ASP A 153 9.65 -7.84 -5.87
CA ASP A 153 9.40 -8.89 -6.85
C ASP A 153 8.59 -10.04 -6.23
N MET A 154 8.24 -11.02 -7.05
CA MET A 154 7.47 -12.19 -6.63
C MET A 154 8.13 -13.03 -5.52
N PHE A 155 9.44 -12.89 -5.25
CA PHE A 155 10.10 -13.60 -4.15
C PHE A 155 9.97 -12.88 -2.79
N SER A 156 9.61 -11.61 -2.78
CA SER A 156 9.53 -10.79 -1.56
C SER A 156 8.14 -10.21 -1.29
N LEU A 157 7.07 -10.97 -1.60
CA LEU A 157 5.69 -10.55 -1.33
C LEU A 157 5.37 -10.40 0.17
N THR A 158 6.05 -11.16 1.03
CA THR A 158 5.75 -11.20 2.48
C THR A 158 6.46 -10.07 3.21
N VAL A 159 5.73 -9.29 4.01
CA VAL A 159 6.33 -8.31 4.93
C VAL A 159 7.25 -9.02 5.93
N PRO A 160 8.51 -8.58 6.12
CA PRO A 160 9.45 -9.20 7.05
C PRO A 160 8.88 -9.29 8.48
N LYS A 161 9.09 -10.42 9.18
CA LYS A 161 8.55 -10.67 10.53
C LYS A 161 8.74 -9.52 11.52
N LYS A 162 9.93 -8.91 11.53
CA LYS A 162 10.27 -7.76 12.40
C LYS A 162 9.42 -6.51 12.19
N ARG A 163 8.71 -6.41 11.06
CA ARG A 163 7.82 -5.30 10.71
C ARG A 163 6.34 -5.66 10.82
N GLN A 164 5.99 -6.88 11.22
CA GLN A 164 4.59 -7.32 11.30
C GLN A 164 3.95 -6.78 12.57
N ASN A 165 3.04 -5.83 12.41
CA ASN A 165 2.31 -5.19 13.50
C ASN A 165 0.96 -4.67 12.98
N ILE A 166 0.16 -4.05 13.85
CA ILE A 166 -1.17 -3.55 13.46
C ILE A 166 -1.11 -2.48 12.36
N TYR A 167 -0.13 -1.57 12.41
CA TYR A 167 0.04 -0.54 11.40
C TYR A 167 0.36 -1.16 10.03
N THR A 168 1.34 -2.05 9.96
CA THR A 168 1.69 -2.71 8.70
C THR A 168 0.62 -3.69 8.23
N ALA A 169 -0.21 -4.24 9.12
CA ALA A 169 -1.36 -5.04 8.74
C ALA A 169 -2.40 -4.20 7.99
N HIS A 170 -2.67 -2.98 8.46
CA HIS A 170 -3.46 -2.00 7.73
C HIS A 170 -2.82 -1.64 6.39
N GLU A 171 -1.52 -1.31 6.37
CA GLU A 171 -0.81 -0.97 5.12
C GLU A 171 -0.90 -2.08 4.07
N VAL A 172 -0.81 -3.35 4.46
CA VAL A 172 -0.97 -4.50 3.56
C VAL A 172 -2.41 -4.64 3.07
N LEU A 173 -3.39 -4.63 3.97
CA LEU A 173 -4.78 -4.92 3.62
C LEU A 173 -5.47 -3.74 2.90
N GLN A 174 -4.96 -2.51 3.07
CA GLN A 174 -5.49 -1.34 2.38
C GLN A 174 -5.00 -1.21 0.93
N VAL A 175 -3.98 -1.97 0.52
CA VAL A 175 -3.46 -1.96 -0.85
C VAL A 175 -4.59 -2.12 -1.86
N ARG A 176 -4.69 -1.18 -2.80
CA ARG A 176 -5.73 -1.16 -3.85
C ARG A 176 -5.10 -1.31 -5.24
N PRO A 177 -5.35 -2.43 -5.94
CA PRO A 177 -4.81 -2.65 -7.28
C PRO A 177 -5.29 -1.59 -8.29
N LEU A 178 -4.34 -1.01 -9.02
CA LEU A 178 -4.56 -0.21 -10.22
C LEU A 178 -4.38 -1.08 -11.48
N PHE A 179 -3.42 -2.01 -11.45
CA PHE A 179 -3.16 -2.99 -12.50
C PHE A 179 -2.75 -4.31 -11.84
N ASP A 180 -3.36 -5.42 -12.23
CA ASP A 180 -2.97 -6.75 -11.74
C ASP A 180 -2.86 -7.75 -12.90
N ARG A 181 -1.74 -8.48 -12.93
CA ARG A 181 -1.46 -9.55 -13.88
C ARG A 181 -1.30 -10.87 -13.15
N GLY A 182 -2.17 -11.82 -13.50
CA GLY A 182 -2.08 -13.20 -13.02
C GLY A 182 -2.36 -13.40 -11.53
N GLY A 183 -3.22 -12.55 -10.94
CA GLY A 183 -3.62 -12.66 -9.54
C GLY A 183 -2.51 -12.32 -8.55
N THR A 184 -1.61 -11.40 -8.92
CA THR A 184 -0.47 -11.01 -8.10
C THR A 184 -0.92 -10.30 -6.83
N TYR A 185 -1.99 -9.50 -6.89
CA TYR A 185 -2.60 -8.92 -5.69
C TYR A 185 -3.03 -10.00 -4.70
N GLN A 186 -3.68 -11.07 -5.17
CA GLN A 186 -4.11 -12.13 -4.27
C GLN A 186 -2.95 -12.95 -3.71
N ASN A 187 -1.89 -13.15 -4.49
CA ASN A 187 -0.67 -13.76 -3.97
C ASN A 187 -0.05 -12.88 -2.88
N PHE A 188 -0.07 -11.56 -3.05
CA PHE A 188 0.39 -10.61 -2.03
C PHE A 188 -0.46 -10.69 -0.75
N ILE A 189 -1.79 -10.68 -0.84
CA ILE A 189 -2.68 -10.82 0.33
C ILE A 189 -2.46 -12.16 1.03
N ARG A 190 -2.40 -13.29 0.29
CA ARG A 190 -2.18 -14.63 0.87
C ARG A 190 -0.79 -14.79 1.49
N SER A 191 0.24 -14.23 0.89
CA SER A 191 1.60 -14.21 1.46
C SER A 191 1.63 -13.47 2.81
N ASN A 192 0.73 -12.51 2.99
CA ASN A 192 0.56 -11.75 4.23
C ASN A 192 -0.63 -12.21 5.07
N ARG A 193 -0.89 -13.54 5.13
CA ARG A 193 -1.94 -14.12 5.98
C ARG A 193 -1.84 -13.78 7.46
N TRP A 194 -0.65 -13.41 7.92
CA TRP A 194 -0.40 -12.99 9.30
C TRP A 194 -1.26 -11.78 9.71
N THR A 195 -1.70 -10.96 8.75
CA THR A 195 -2.58 -9.81 9.01
C THR A 195 -3.93 -10.19 9.62
N SER A 196 -4.40 -11.43 9.43
CA SER A 196 -5.62 -11.96 10.07
C SER A 196 -5.56 -11.97 11.60
N HIS A 197 -4.36 -12.06 12.21
CA HIS A 197 -4.20 -11.97 13.66
C HIS A 197 -4.53 -10.57 14.20
N TYR A 198 -4.54 -9.56 13.34
CA TYR A 198 -4.85 -8.18 13.68
C TYR A 198 -6.24 -7.75 13.18
N LEU A 199 -6.60 -8.16 11.94
CA LEU A 199 -7.74 -7.64 11.18
C LEU A 199 -8.46 -8.78 10.44
N ALA A 200 -9.03 -9.74 11.18
CA ALA A 200 -9.62 -10.96 10.61
C ALA A 200 -10.72 -10.66 9.58
N ASN A 201 -11.63 -9.72 9.90
CA ASN A 201 -12.74 -9.36 9.01
C ASN A 201 -12.25 -8.84 7.65
N ALA A 202 -11.26 -7.94 7.64
CA ALA A 202 -10.68 -7.42 6.41
C ALA A 202 -9.94 -8.51 5.62
N TYR A 203 -9.07 -9.29 6.29
CA TYR A 203 -8.29 -10.33 5.63
C TYR A 203 -9.17 -11.32 4.89
N HIS A 204 -10.15 -11.92 5.57
CA HIS A 204 -11.03 -12.93 4.97
C HIS A 204 -11.84 -12.36 3.80
N LYS A 205 -12.41 -11.16 3.96
CA LYS A 205 -13.14 -10.50 2.87
C LYS A 205 -12.29 -10.23 1.63
N LEU A 206 -10.98 -10.03 1.79
CA LEU A 206 -10.05 -9.79 0.68
C LEU A 206 -9.48 -11.07 0.07
N SER A 207 -9.22 -12.10 0.89
CA SER A 207 -8.57 -13.37 0.48
C SER A 207 -9.47 -14.32 -0.32
N ASP A 208 -10.79 -14.19 -0.16
CA ASP A 208 -11.78 -15.15 -0.70
C ASP A 208 -12.01 -15.03 -2.21
N LYS A 209 -11.40 -14.05 -2.86
CA LYS A 209 -11.55 -13.85 -4.30
C LYS A 209 -10.65 -14.81 -5.09
N LYS A 210 -11.25 -15.58 -6.00
CA LYS A 210 -10.53 -16.39 -7.00
C LYS A 210 -10.11 -15.49 -8.17
N TYR A 211 -8.87 -15.65 -8.62
CA TYR A 211 -8.33 -14.95 -9.78
C TYR A 211 -7.68 -15.93 -10.74
N PRO A 212 -7.77 -15.69 -12.07
CA PRO A 212 -7.09 -16.51 -13.04
C PRO A 212 -5.57 -16.39 -12.85
N LYS A 213 -4.91 -17.54 -12.72
CA LYS A 213 -3.44 -17.61 -12.70
C LYS A 213 -2.93 -17.35 -14.12
N LYS A 214 -2.15 -16.30 -14.32
CA LYS A 214 -1.41 -16.07 -15.56
C LYS A 214 0.03 -16.52 -15.36
N LYS A 215 0.54 -17.34 -16.31
CA LYS A 215 1.92 -17.83 -16.31
C LYS A 215 2.90 -16.64 -16.29
N SER A 216 4.02 -16.81 -15.58
CA SER A 216 5.14 -15.87 -15.56
C SER A 216 5.74 -15.69 -16.95
N ASN A 217 6.23 -14.50 -17.25
CA ASN A 217 6.99 -14.27 -18.47
C ASN A 217 8.37 -14.95 -18.39
N PRO A 218 8.66 -16.02 -19.16
CA PRO A 218 9.90 -16.80 -19.01
C PRO A 218 11.17 -15.98 -19.28
N LEU A 219 11.05 -14.82 -19.95
CA LEU A 219 12.18 -13.91 -20.19
C LEU A 219 12.85 -13.40 -18.90
N PHE A 220 12.20 -13.53 -17.73
CA PHE A 220 12.82 -13.15 -16.46
C PHE A 220 14.10 -13.95 -16.17
N PHE A 221 14.21 -15.21 -16.63
CA PHE A 221 15.42 -16.02 -16.45
C PHE A 221 16.62 -15.42 -17.18
N ILE A 222 16.41 -14.92 -18.39
CA ILE A 222 17.45 -14.30 -19.22
C ILE A 222 17.92 -12.98 -18.60
N ILE A 223 17.00 -12.23 -18.00
CA ILE A 223 17.29 -10.92 -17.41
C ILE A 223 17.90 -11.03 -16.02
N ALA A 224 17.77 -12.16 -15.32
CA ALA A 224 18.21 -12.30 -13.93
C ALA A 224 19.70 -11.90 -13.69
N PRO A 225 20.68 -12.29 -14.52
CA PRO A 225 22.07 -11.84 -14.35
C PRO A 225 22.22 -10.33 -14.51
N LEU A 226 21.57 -9.75 -15.52
CA LEU A 226 21.58 -8.30 -15.75
C LEU A 226 20.90 -7.56 -14.59
N ASN A 227 19.79 -8.07 -14.06
CA ASN A 227 19.11 -7.52 -12.90
C ASN A 227 20.02 -7.51 -11.66
N TYR A 228 20.81 -8.57 -11.44
CA TYR A 228 21.77 -8.62 -10.35
C TYR A 228 22.89 -7.57 -10.50
N LEU A 229 23.43 -7.42 -11.71
CA LEU A 229 24.41 -6.36 -12.00
C LEU A 229 23.80 -4.96 -11.77
N LEU A 230 22.61 -4.70 -12.30
CA LEU A 230 21.90 -3.43 -12.13
C LEU A 230 21.53 -3.15 -10.67
N PHE A 231 21.27 -4.19 -9.87
CA PHE A 231 21.10 -4.05 -8.43
C PHE A 231 22.36 -3.52 -7.77
N ILE A 232 23.52 -4.14 -8.05
CA ILE A 232 24.80 -3.72 -7.47
C ILE A 232 25.08 -2.25 -7.80
N LEU A 233 24.97 -1.87 -9.08
CA LEU A 233 25.20 -0.49 -9.52
C LEU A 233 24.26 0.51 -8.85
N GLN A 234 22.96 0.23 -8.82
CA GLN A 234 21.99 1.10 -8.17
C GLN A 234 22.17 1.14 -6.65
N TYR A 235 22.53 0.03 -6.03
CA TYR A 235 22.80 -0.05 -4.60
C TYR A 235 23.94 0.90 -4.23
N PHE A 236 25.08 0.82 -4.91
CA PHE A 236 26.20 1.73 -4.69
C PHE A 236 25.84 3.20 -4.96
N TYR A 237 25.05 3.48 -5.99
CA TYR A 237 24.55 4.85 -6.25
C TYR A 237 23.68 5.39 -5.10
N MET A 238 22.86 4.53 -4.48
CA MET A 238 21.96 4.92 -3.40
C MET A 238 22.66 4.99 -2.03
N LEU A 239 23.74 4.24 -1.82
CA LEU A 239 24.42 4.13 -0.52
C LEU A 239 24.71 5.49 0.14
N PRO A 240 25.29 6.49 -0.54
CA PRO A 240 25.59 7.79 0.08
C PRO A 240 24.34 8.61 0.44
N LYS A 241 23.18 8.29 -0.14
CA LYS A 241 21.91 9.03 0.00
C LYS A 241 20.91 8.31 0.89
N LYS A 242 21.23 7.09 1.32
CA LYS A 242 20.34 6.21 2.05
C LYS A 242 20.24 6.68 3.50
N THR A 243 19.01 6.84 3.97
CA THR A 243 18.71 7.23 5.35
C THR A 243 17.99 6.07 6.03
N THR A 244 16.67 6.04 5.95
CA THR A 244 15.81 5.02 6.58
C THR A 244 15.35 3.93 5.61
N GLU A 245 15.65 4.08 4.31
CA GLU A 245 15.20 3.17 3.28
C GLU A 245 15.81 1.77 3.45
N VAL A 246 15.03 0.73 3.17
CA VAL A 246 15.50 -0.66 3.22
C VAL A 246 15.49 -1.26 1.82
N VAL A 247 16.67 -1.65 1.36
CA VAL A 247 16.91 -2.08 -0.02
C VAL A 247 17.63 -3.43 -0.01
N SER A 248 17.14 -4.35 -0.85
CA SER A 248 17.64 -5.70 -1.06
C SER A 248 17.46 -6.10 -2.53
N LEU A 249 18.01 -7.24 -2.95
CA LEU A 249 17.89 -7.70 -4.34
C LEU A 249 16.44 -7.86 -4.81
N HIS A 250 15.51 -8.18 -3.91
CA HIS A 250 14.12 -8.53 -4.24
C HIS A 250 13.09 -7.51 -3.73
N ALA A 251 13.53 -6.49 -2.99
CA ALA A 251 12.63 -5.49 -2.40
C ALA A 251 13.34 -4.17 -2.15
N ALA A 252 12.63 -3.06 -2.33
CA ALA A 252 13.07 -1.73 -1.96
C ALA A 252 11.92 -0.93 -1.34
N TYR A 253 12.09 -0.59 -0.06
CA TYR A 253 11.17 0.18 0.77
C TYR A 253 11.72 1.60 0.92
N PHE A 254 11.08 2.58 0.28
CA PHE A 254 11.43 4.00 0.36
C PHE A 254 10.52 4.79 1.32
N HIS A 255 9.72 4.09 2.13
CA HIS A 255 8.90 4.74 3.15
C HIS A 255 9.77 5.49 4.16
N LYS A 256 9.47 6.78 4.34
CA LYS A 256 10.25 7.65 5.23
C LYS A 256 9.91 7.46 6.71
N ASN A 257 8.65 7.12 7.03
CA ASN A 257 8.13 7.15 8.40
C ASN A 257 7.57 5.78 8.81
N ASP A 258 8.20 5.13 9.78
CA ASP A 258 7.60 3.99 10.48
C ASP A 258 6.74 4.52 11.64
N LEU A 259 5.42 4.54 11.44
CA LEU A 259 4.46 5.02 12.44
C LEU A 259 4.12 3.95 13.49
N SER A 260 4.65 2.73 13.37
CA SER A 260 4.22 1.59 14.18
C SER A 260 4.39 1.82 15.68
N THR A 261 5.55 2.33 16.12
CA THR A 261 5.84 2.57 17.54
C THR A 261 4.91 3.64 18.12
N VAL A 262 4.76 4.77 17.43
CA VAL A 262 3.94 5.90 17.87
C VAL A 262 2.47 5.49 17.94
N LEU A 263 1.98 4.82 16.91
CA LEU A 263 0.60 4.35 16.84
C LEU A 263 0.30 3.29 17.91
N THR A 264 1.22 2.36 18.14
CA THR A 264 1.06 1.34 19.19
C THR A 264 0.94 1.99 20.57
N ASN A 265 1.72 3.02 20.85
CA ASN A 265 1.61 3.77 22.11
C ASN A 265 0.29 4.56 22.19
N TYR A 266 -0.12 5.20 21.10
CA TYR A 266 -1.42 5.90 21.04
C TYR A 266 -2.60 4.97 21.34
N LEU A 267 -2.61 3.75 20.77
CA LEU A 267 -3.65 2.73 20.98
C LEU A 267 -3.60 2.02 22.34
N LYS A 268 -2.54 2.23 23.13
CA LYS A 268 -2.48 1.78 24.54
C LYS A 268 -3.14 2.78 25.46
N ASN A 269 -3.12 4.06 25.09
CA ASN A 269 -3.61 5.18 25.89
C ASN A 269 -5.06 5.57 25.55
N ASN A 270 -5.66 4.97 24.52
CA ASN A 270 -7.04 5.17 24.06
C ASN A 270 -7.71 3.80 23.82
#